data_AF-A0A929FB41-F1
#
_entry.id   AF-A0A929FB41-F1
#
_cell.length_a   1.000
_cell.length_b   1.000
_cell.length_c   1.000
_cell.angle_alpha   90.00
_cell.angle_beta   90.00
_cell.angle_gamma   90.00
#
_symmetry.space_group_name_H-M   'P 1'
#
loop_
_entity.id
_entity.type
_entity.pdbx_description
1 polymer ?
#
loop_
_entity_poly.entity_id
_entity_poly.type
_entity_poly.pdbx_seq_one_letter_code
_entity_poly.pdbx_strand_id
1 'polypeptide(L)'
;RGEDIIDLGMGNPDVPTPKPIIDKLVEAVSNPRNHKYSASKGIYKLRLAITNWYKRRYNIDLDPDTEAIATIGAKEGIAHMALSTIGSGDLVLVPTPAYPIHPYSVIIAGGDLLTVPLREGSDFFQDLISAVKQTWPKPKMLILSFPHNPTTTV
;
A
#
# COMPACT_ATOMS: atom_id res chain seq x y z
N ARG A 1 3.33 37.16 1.26
CA ARG A 1 4.04 37.39 2.55
C ARG A 1 5.01 36.24 2.71
N GLY A 2 6.28 36.50 3.04
CA GLY A 2 7.32 35.48 3.19
C GLY A 2 7.36 34.92 4.60
N GLU A 3 6.24 34.35 5.05
CA GLU A 3 6.13 33.79 6.40
C GLU A 3 6.96 32.51 6.51
N ASP A 4 7.60 32.30 7.66
CA ASP A 4 8.30 31.06 8.00
C ASP A 4 7.29 30.03 8.50
N ILE A 5 7.10 28.94 7.75
CA ILE A 5 6.05 27.95 7.98
C ILE A 5 6.63 26.67 8.56
N ILE A 6 6.12 26.27 9.72
CA ILE A 6 6.38 24.94 10.30
C ILE A 6 5.38 23.96 9.67
N ASP A 7 5.84 23.14 8.73
CA ASP A 7 5.00 22.15 8.04
C ASP A 7 4.92 20.83 8.84
N LEU A 8 3.75 20.56 9.41
CA LEU A 8 3.40 19.31 10.08
C LEU A 8 2.34 18.50 9.29
N GLY A 9 2.09 18.86 8.03
CA GLY A 9 1.02 18.28 7.20
C GLY A 9 1.44 17.06 6.39
N MET A 10 2.74 16.80 6.25
CA MET A 10 3.28 15.70 5.44
C MET A 10 4.11 14.73 6.27
N GLY A 11 3.88 13.43 6.07
CA GLY A 11 4.69 12.35 6.64
C GLY A 11 6.02 12.14 5.91
N ASN A 12 6.73 13.22 5.57
CA ASN A 12 8.04 13.15 4.93
C ASN A 12 9.12 12.96 6.02
N PRO A 13 9.91 11.86 5.97
CA PRO A 13 11.03 11.71 6.89
C PRO A 13 12.04 12.85 6.73
N ASP A 14 12.53 13.37 7.86
CA ASP A 14 13.57 14.39 7.95
C ASP A 14 14.98 13.79 7.96
N VAL A 15 15.10 12.51 8.34
CA VAL A 15 16.35 11.76 8.31
C VAL A 15 16.73 11.31 6.90
N PRO A 16 18.01 11.41 6.51
CA PRO A 16 18.45 10.98 5.19
C PRO A 16 18.44 9.46 5.06
N THR A 17 18.34 8.99 3.81
CA THR A 17 18.51 7.58 3.49
C THR A 17 19.87 7.06 4.03
N PRO A 18 19.91 5.89 4.70
CA PRO A 18 21.14 5.31 5.21
C PRO A 18 22.24 5.18 4.16
N LYS A 19 23.49 5.55 4.53
CA LYS A 19 24.66 5.56 3.63
C LYS A 19 24.86 4.26 2.83
N PRO A 20 24.74 3.04 3.40
CA PRO A 20 24.91 1.81 2.62
C PRO A 20 23.93 1.66 1.45
N ILE A 21 22.73 2.24 1.54
CA ILE A 21 21.73 2.22 0.46
C ILE A 21 22.14 3.20 -0.65
N ILE A 22 22.60 4.39 -0.26
CA ILE A 22 23.12 5.40 -1.20
C ILE A 22 24.32 4.84 -1.96
N ASP A 23 25.29 4.26 -1.24
CA ASP A 23 26.48 3.68 -1.84
C ASP A 23 26.12 2.55 -2.83
N LYS A 24 25.12 1.72 -2.49
CA LYS A 24 24.65 0.67 -3.39
C LYS A 24 23.94 1.20 -4.63
N LEU A 25 23.18 2.29 -4.49
CA LEU A 25 22.57 2.99 -5.63
C LEU A 25 23.63 3.53 -6.58
N VAL A 26 24.67 4.18 -6.04
CA VAL A 26 25.80 4.71 -6.82
C VAL A 26 26.51 3.60 -7.58
N GLU A 27 26.81 2.48 -6.91
CA GLU A 27 27.39 1.29 -7.56
C GLU A 27 26.48 0.76 -8.69
N ALA A 28 25.17 0.65 -8.43
CA ALA A 28 24.22 0.11 -9.39
C ALA A 28 24.04 1.00 -10.63
N VAL A 29 23.99 2.33 -10.46
CA VAL A 29 23.81 3.26 -11.59
C VAL A 29 25.06 3.32 -12.48
N SER A 30 26.25 3.11 -11.93
CA SER A 30 27.51 3.05 -12.69
C SER A 30 27.64 1.80 -13.57
N ASN A 31 26.80 0.77 -13.39
CA ASN A 31 26.86 -0.46 -14.19
C ASN A 31 26.04 -0.33 -15.50
N PRO A 32 26.67 -0.33 -16.69
CA PRO A 32 25.96 -0.15 -17.96
C PRO A 32 24.92 -1.22 -18.28
N ARG A 33 25.01 -2.40 -17.64
CA ARG A 33 24.00 -3.46 -17.80
C ARG A 33 22.63 -3.04 -17.27
N ASN A 34 22.59 -2.11 -16.31
CA ASN A 34 21.35 -1.63 -15.69
C ASN A 34 20.66 -0.52 -16.49
N HIS A 35 21.28 -0.02 -17.58
CA HIS A 35 20.72 1.08 -18.38
C HIS A 35 19.67 0.62 -19.41
N LYS A 36 19.49 -0.69 -19.55
CA LYS A 36 18.50 -1.29 -20.45
C LYS A 36 17.14 -1.36 -19.77
N TYR A 37 16.11 -1.71 -20.54
CA TYR A 37 14.80 -2.04 -19.99
C TYR A 37 14.90 -3.08 -18.87
N SER A 38 14.27 -2.77 -17.75
CA SER A 38 14.13 -3.70 -16.63
C SER A 38 12.98 -4.69 -16.91
N ALA A 39 12.92 -5.76 -16.12
CA ALA A 39 11.78 -6.67 -16.15
C ALA A 39 10.55 -5.99 -15.54
N SER A 40 9.40 -6.06 -16.20
CA SER A 40 8.17 -5.39 -15.75
C SER A 40 7.71 -5.80 -14.35
N LYS A 41 7.90 -7.08 -13.97
CA LYS A 41 7.60 -7.57 -12.62
C LYS A 41 8.62 -7.16 -11.55
N GLY A 42 9.73 -6.53 -11.96
CA GLY A 42 10.92 -6.33 -11.13
C GLY A 42 11.96 -7.43 -11.32
N ILE A 43 13.24 -7.07 -11.18
CA ILE A 43 14.36 -8.00 -11.28
C ILE A 43 14.24 -9.13 -10.25
N TYR A 44 14.61 -10.35 -10.63
CA TYR A 44 14.44 -11.53 -9.76
C TYR A 44 15.11 -11.36 -8.39
N LYS A 45 16.34 -10.83 -8.34
CA LYS A 45 17.05 -10.64 -7.08
C LYS A 45 16.35 -9.66 -6.12
N LEU A 46 15.59 -8.69 -6.63
CA LEU A 46 14.78 -7.80 -5.80
C LEU A 46 13.57 -8.55 -5.24
N ARG A 47 12.83 -9.27 -6.10
CA ARG A 47 11.69 -10.10 -5.68
C ARG A 47 12.10 -11.15 -4.64
N LEU A 48 13.22 -11.84 -4.85
CA LEU A 48 13.79 -12.77 -3.89
C LEU A 48 14.18 -12.10 -2.55
N ALA A 49 14.71 -10.88 -2.59
CA ALA A 49 15.03 -10.14 -1.37
C ALA A 49 13.76 -9.78 -0.58
N ILE A 50 12.67 -9.41 -1.28
CA ILE A 50 11.36 -9.12 -0.68
C ILE A 50 10.79 -10.37 0.00
N THR A 51 10.73 -11.51 -0.69
CA THR A 51 10.18 -12.75 -0.11
C THR A 51 11.01 -13.24 1.07
N ASN A 52 12.34 -13.20 0.97
CA ASN A 52 13.23 -13.53 2.08
C ASN A 52 13.07 -12.58 3.28
N TRP A 53 12.77 -11.30 3.05
CA TRP A 53 12.50 -10.35 4.14
C TRP A 53 11.20 -10.70 4.86
N TYR A 54 10.13 -11.06 4.12
CA TYR A 54 8.89 -11.55 4.69
C TYR A 54 9.10 -12.81 5.54
N LYS A 55 9.90 -13.76 5.06
CA LYS A 55 10.25 -14.96 5.83
C LYS A 55 10.96 -14.62 7.14
N ARG A 56 11.98 -13.75 7.10
CA ARG A 56 12.72 -13.38 8.32
C ARG A 56 11.89 -12.57 9.32
N ARG A 57 11.04 -11.66 8.82
CA ARG A 57 10.34 -10.68 9.66
C ARG A 57 9.00 -11.18 10.20
N TYR A 58 8.32 -12.02 9.44
CA TYR A 58 6.95 -12.47 9.71
C TYR A 58 6.78 -13.99 9.65
N ASN A 59 7.84 -14.74 9.32
CA ASN A 59 7.78 -16.19 9.10
C ASN A 59 6.79 -16.62 8.00
N ILE A 60 6.63 -15.78 6.97
CA ILE A 60 5.76 -16.07 5.81
C ILE A 60 6.64 -16.52 4.64
N ASP A 61 6.33 -17.69 4.09
CA ASP A 61 6.93 -18.20 2.86
C ASP A 61 6.18 -17.65 1.65
N LEU A 62 6.93 -17.07 0.70
CA LEU A 62 6.40 -16.51 -0.55
C LEU A 62 7.27 -16.96 -1.72
N ASP A 63 6.65 -17.34 -2.84
CA ASP A 63 7.32 -17.63 -4.10
C ASP A 63 7.68 -16.32 -4.82
N PRO A 64 8.99 -16.04 -5.06
CA PRO A 64 9.39 -14.81 -5.73
C PRO A 64 8.84 -14.68 -7.15
N ASP A 65 8.55 -15.78 -7.85
CA ASP A 65 8.09 -15.78 -9.24
C ASP A 65 6.59 -15.60 -9.43
N THR A 66 5.78 -15.99 -8.45
CA THR A 66 4.31 -15.87 -8.52
C THR A 66 3.70 -14.91 -7.51
N GLU A 67 4.39 -14.59 -6.41
CA GLU A 67 3.81 -13.85 -5.27
C GLU A 67 4.55 -12.53 -4.94
N ALA A 68 5.46 -12.07 -5.82
CA ALA A 68 6.15 -10.79 -5.65
C ALA A 68 6.20 -9.97 -6.95
N ILE A 69 5.81 -8.70 -6.86
CA ILE A 69 5.92 -7.72 -7.94
C ILE A 69 6.49 -6.41 -7.40
N ALA A 70 7.41 -5.79 -8.14
CA ALA A 70 7.95 -4.48 -7.80
C ALA A 70 7.11 -3.36 -8.45
N THR A 71 6.80 -2.35 -7.67
CA THR A 71 5.97 -1.19 -8.05
C THR A 71 6.75 0.11 -7.86
N ILE A 72 6.26 1.21 -8.45
CA ILE A 72 6.85 2.55 -8.28
C ILE A 72 6.27 3.17 -7.01
N GLY A 73 6.56 2.52 -5.89
CA GLY A 73 6.03 2.88 -4.57
C GLY A 73 4.66 2.29 -4.28
N ALA A 74 4.25 2.37 -3.01
CA ALA A 74 3.03 1.73 -2.52
C ALA A 74 1.75 2.36 -3.12
N LYS A 75 1.73 3.68 -3.33
CA LYS A 75 0.56 4.39 -3.88
C LYS A 75 0.16 3.86 -5.26
N GLU A 76 1.15 3.70 -6.15
CA GLU A 76 0.92 3.18 -7.50
C GLU A 76 0.58 1.68 -7.46
N GLY A 77 1.23 0.90 -6.60
CA GLY A 77 0.88 -0.51 -6.41
C GLY A 77 -0.57 -0.74 -5.97
N ILE A 78 -1.06 0.03 -4.99
CA ILE A 78 -2.45 -0.05 -4.52
C ILE A 78 -3.42 0.37 -5.62
N ALA A 79 -3.11 1.45 -6.35
CA ALA A 79 -3.95 1.93 -7.44
C ALA A 79 -4.07 0.90 -8.58
N HIS A 80 -2.96 0.28 -8.99
CA HIS A 80 -3.00 -0.76 -10.02
C HIS A 80 -3.66 -2.05 -9.54
N MET A 81 -3.49 -2.43 -8.28
CA MET A 81 -4.23 -3.55 -7.70
C MET A 81 -5.73 -3.31 -7.80
N ALA A 82 -6.21 -2.13 -7.41
CA ALA A 82 -7.62 -1.74 -7.54
C ALA A 82 -8.09 -1.82 -9.00
N LEU A 83 -7.37 -1.19 -9.94
CA LEU A 83 -7.70 -1.22 -11.37
C LEU A 83 -7.74 -2.64 -11.97
N SER A 84 -6.91 -3.55 -11.46
CA SER A 84 -6.85 -4.93 -11.95
C SER A 84 -7.92 -5.86 -11.37
N THR A 85 -8.55 -5.47 -10.25
CA THR A 85 -9.41 -6.39 -9.48
C THR A 85 -10.82 -5.86 -9.22
N ILE A 86 -11.09 -4.58 -9.47
CA ILE A 86 -12.39 -3.93 -9.22
C ILE A 86 -13.01 -3.52 -10.55
N GLY A 87 -14.33 -3.70 -10.67
CA GLY A 87 -15.13 -3.14 -11.75
C GLY A 87 -16.50 -2.68 -11.28
N SER A 88 -17.33 -2.24 -12.24
CA SER A 88 -18.69 -1.76 -11.97
C SER A 88 -19.53 -2.80 -11.21
N GLY A 89 -20.15 -2.37 -10.11
CA GLY A 89 -20.97 -3.21 -9.23
C GLY A 89 -20.17 -3.99 -8.17
N ASP A 90 -18.83 -3.92 -8.17
CA ASP A 90 -18.03 -4.43 -7.07
C ASP A 90 -18.06 -3.45 -5.90
N LEU A 91 -18.43 -3.95 -4.71
CA LEU A 91 -18.41 -3.18 -3.48
C LEU A 91 -17.11 -3.41 -2.70
N VAL A 92 -16.46 -2.34 -2.24
CA VAL A 92 -15.24 -2.38 -1.43
C VAL A 92 -15.44 -1.67 -0.09
N LEU A 93 -14.98 -2.32 0.98
CA LEU A 93 -14.95 -1.75 2.32
C LEU A 93 -13.62 -1.03 2.59
N VAL A 94 -13.68 0.18 3.15
CA VAL A 94 -12.49 0.95 3.57
C VAL A 94 -12.74 1.61 4.93
N PRO A 95 -11.78 1.59 5.87
CA PRO A 95 -11.87 2.35 7.12
C PRO A 95 -12.07 3.86 6.88
N THR A 96 -12.70 4.55 7.84
CA THR A 96 -12.70 6.02 7.89
C THR A 96 -12.33 6.52 9.27
N PRO A 97 -11.34 7.43 9.42
CA PRO A 97 -10.51 8.03 8.35
C PRO A 97 -9.53 7.03 7.72
N ALA A 98 -8.95 7.34 6.56
CA ALA A 98 -7.95 6.49 5.90
C ALA A 98 -6.97 7.30 5.05
N TYR A 99 -5.83 6.69 4.73
CA TYR A 99 -4.91 7.21 3.72
C TYR A 99 -5.64 7.38 2.37
N PRO A 100 -5.61 8.55 1.71
CA PRO A 100 -6.50 8.87 0.60
C PRO A 100 -6.50 7.88 -0.57
N ILE A 101 -5.39 7.20 -0.83
CA ILE A 101 -5.35 6.25 -1.95
C ILE A 101 -6.31 5.08 -1.74
N HIS A 102 -6.64 4.69 -0.50
CA HIS A 102 -7.53 3.54 -0.23
C HIS A 102 -8.95 3.76 -0.78
N PRO A 103 -9.68 4.86 -0.44
CA PRO A 103 -10.98 5.11 -1.05
C PRO A 103 -10.89 5.54 -2.51
N TYR A 104 -9.92 6.38 -2.87
CA TYR A 104 -9.85 6.92 -4.24
C TYR A 104 -9.45 5.87 -5.28
N SER A 105 -8.64 4.86 -4.93
CA SER A 105 -8.32 3.78 -5.87
C SER A 105 -9.56 2.98 -6.27
N VAL A 106 -10.51 2.78 -5.34
CA VAL A 106 -11.79 2.11 -5.62
C VAL A 106 -12.64 2.93 -6.58
N ILE A 107 -12.79 4.23 -6.29
CA ILE A 107 -13.58 5.15 -7.11
C ILE A 107 -13.00 5.25 -8.54
N ILE A 108 -11.67 5.36 -8.66
CA ILE A 108 -10.98 5.43 -9.95
C ILE A 108 -11.16 4.12 -10.75
N ALA A 109 -11.19 2.96 -10.08
CA ALA A 109 -11.46 1.67 -10.71
C ALA A 109 -12.94 1.45 -11.07
N GLY A 110 -13.84 2.39 -10.75
CA GLY A 110 -15.27 2.28 -11.02
C GLY A 110 -16.04 1.36 -10.08
N GLY A 111 -15.47 1.04 -8.91
CA GLY A 111 -16.16 0.28 -7.87
C GLY A 111 -16.96 1.16 -6.92
N ASP A 112 -17.89 0.52 -6.21
CA ASP A 112 -18.65 1.13 -5.13
C ASP A 112 -17.86 1.08 -3.81
N LEU A 113 -17.93 2.16 -3.04
CA LEU A 113 -17.21 2.31 -1.78
C LEU A 113 -18.19 2.36 -0.61
N LEU A 114 -17.99 1.50 0.38
CA LEU A 114 -18.64 1.61 1.68
C LEU A 114 -17.58 1.80 2.77
N THR A 115 -17.73 2.85 3.58
CA THR A 115 -16.78 3.16 4.64
C THR A 115 -17.23 2.65 6.00
N VAL A 116 -16.28 2.16 6.80
CA VAL A 116 -16.52 1.68 8.16
C VAL A 116 -15.70 2.52 9.14
N PRO A 117 -16.32 3.25 10.09
CA PRO A 117 -15.58 4.11 11.00
C PRO A 117 -14.59 3.36 11.86
N LEU A 118 -13.32 3.78 11.85
CA LEU A 118 -12.30 3.36 12.80
C LEU A 118 -12.19 4.46 13.86
N ARG A 119 -12.78 4.22 15.05
CA ARG A 119 -12.87 5.19 16.14
C ARG A 119 -12.41 4.56 17.43
N GLU A 120 -11.84 5.37 18.32
CA GLU A 120 -11.57 4.92 19.68
C GLU A 120 -12.88 4.55 20.40
N GLY A 121 -12.86 3.47 21.17
CA GLY A 121 -14.01 3.01 21.94
C GLY A 121 -15.08 2.25 21.14
N SER A 122 -14.92 2.06 19.83
CA SER A 122 -15.77 1.15 19.04
C SER A 122 -15.10 -0.20 18.81
N ASP A 123 -15.91 -1.25 18.66
CA ASP A 123 -15.44 -2.55 18.21
C ASP A 123 -15.43 -2.56 16.68
N PHE A 124 -14.32 -2.09 16.10
CA PHE A 124 -14.15 -1.99 14.65
C PHE A 124 -14.37 -3.33 13.93
N PHE A 125 -14.04 -4.45 14.57
CA PHE A 125 -14.25 -5.77 13.97
C PHE A 125 -15.73 -6.13 13.92
N GLN A 126 -16.50 -5.85 14.97
CA GLN A 126 -17.96 -6.03 14.94
C GLN A 126 -18.64 -5.06 13.96
N ASP A 127 -18.12 -3.85 13.81
CA ASP A 127 -18.61 -2.89 12.82
C ASP A 127 -18.39 -3.41 11.39
N LEU A 128 -17.22 -4.00 11.10
CA LEU A 128 -16.95 -4.68 9.82
C LEU A 128 -17.90 -5.86 9.58
N ILE A 129 -18.09 -6.72 10.58
CA ILE A 129 -19.02 -7.87 10.49
C ILE A 129 -20.44 -7.37 10.18
N SER A 130 -20.88 -6.33 10.88
CA SER A 130 -22.20 -5.72 10.70
C SER A 130 -22.35 -5.15 9.28
N ALA A 131 -21.35 -4.42 8.79
CA ALA A 131 -21.34 -3.91 7.42
C ALA A 131 -21.47 -5.04 6.39
N VAL A 132 -20.62 -6.07 6.46
CA VAL A 132 -20.66 -7.21 5.52
C VAL A 132 -22.02 -7.92 5.55
N LYS A 133 -22.64 -8.08 6.72
CA LYS A 133 -23.95 -8.74 6.86
C LYS A 133 -25.07 -7.91 6.26
N GLN A 134 -25.06 -6.59 6.48
CA GLN A 134 -26.16 -5.70 6.13
C GLN A 134 -26.11 -5.17 4.69
N THR A 135 -24.97 -5.25 4.00
CA THR A 135 -24.86 -4.72 2.64
C THR A 135 -25.18 -5.76 1.54
N TRP A 136 -25.71 -5.23 0.42
CA TRP A 136 -25.87 -5.90 -0.87
C TRP A 136 -25.44 -4.95 -2.00
N PRO A 137 -24.63 -5.37 -2.98
CA PRO A 137 -24.00 -6.69 -3.10
C PRO A 137 -23.01 -6.96 -1.95
N LYS A 138 -22.58 -8.22 -1.79
CA LYS A 138 -21.58 -8.54 -0.77
C LYS A 138 -20.23 -7.89 -1.14
N PRO A 139 -19.52 -7.28 -0.18
CA PRO A 139 -18.23 -6.69 -0.47
C PRO A 139 -17.26 -7.72 -1.05
N LYS A 140 -16.62 -7.35 -2.16
CA LYS A 140 -15.59 -8.15 -2.83
C LYS A 140 -14.23 -7.99 -2.16
N MET A 141 -13.95 -6.81 -1.62
CA MET A 141 -12.65 -6.46 -1.06
C MET A 141 -12.81 -5.62 0.22
N LEU A 142 -11.86 -5.77 1.14
CA LEU A 142 -11.65 -4.92 2.30
C LEU A 142 -10.21 -4.41 2.25
N ILE A 143 -10.02 -3.09 2.30
CA ILE A 143 -8.68 -2.48 2.34
C ILE A 143 -8.37 -2.07 3.77
N LEU A 144 -7.31 -2.63 4.37
CA LEU A 144 -6.84 -2.32 5.72
C LEU A 144 -5.39 -1.81 5.70
N SER A 145 -5.03 -1.01 6.70
CA SER A 145 -3.67 -0.49 6.88
C SER A 145 -3.37 -0.39 8.37
N PHE A 146 -2.47 -1.25 8.85
CA PHE A 146 -1.99 -1.25 10.23
C PHE A 146 -0.46 -1.41 10.24
N PRO A 147 0.31 -0.63 11.01
CA PRO A 147 -0.11 0.53 11.81
C PRO A 147 -0.84 1.61 10.99
N HIS A 148 -1.92 2.15 11.56
CA HIS A 148 -2.92 2.88 10.79
C HIS A 148 -2.53 4.33 10.55
N ASN A 149 -2.65 4.77 9.30
CA ASN A 149 -2.56 6.18 8.91
C ASN A 149 -3.98 6.69 8.58
N PRO A 150 -4.55 7.67 9.32
CA PRO A 150 -3.85 8.64 10.18
C PRO A 150 -3.92 8.40 11.69
N THR A 151 -4.67 7.41 12.18
CA THR A 151 -5.02 7.33 13.63
C THR A 151 -3.94 6.73 14.52
N THR A 152 -2.90 6.12 13.95
CA THR A 152 -1.82 5.40 14.64
C THR A 152 -2.23 4.12 15.38
N THR A 153 -3.48 3.68 15.23
CA THR A 153 -4.00 2.42 15.77
C THR A 153 -3.21 1.21 15.23
N VAL A 154 -3.04 0.16 16.04
CA VAL A 154 -2.29 -1.07 15.71
C VAL A 154 -3.14 -2.32 15.90
#